data_AF-A0A2N7L853-F1
#
_entry.id   AF-A0A2N7L853-F1
#
_cell.length_a   1.000
_cell.length_b   1.000
_cell.length_c   1.000
_cell.angle_alpha   90.00
_cell.angle_beta   90.00
_cell.angle_gamma   90.00
#
_symmetry.space_group_name_H-M   'P 1'
#
loop_
_entity.id
_entity.type
_entity.pdbx_description
1 polymer ?
#
loop_
_entity_poly.entity_id
_entity_poly.type
_entity_poly.pdbx_seq_one_letter_code
_entity_poly.pdbx_strand_id
1 'polypeptide(L)' 'MYKPRLNTSLIGFKRATTAEAEALTKSATVTIFDAPPCSVTYGYTHNNELIAVEYAQLGAVSEWWIKEKEPCSNEHA' A
#
# COMPACT_ATOMS: atom_id res chain seq x y z
N MET A 1 17.84 1.29 15.45
CA MET A 1 17.16 1.51 14.15
C MET A 1 15.68 1.70 14.41
N TYR A 2 15.12 2.85 14.04
CA TYR A 2 13.70 3.18 14.25
C TYR A 2 12.89 2.53 13.10
N LYS A 3 11.98 1.60 13.40
CA LYS A 3 11.08 1.04 12.38
C LYS A 3 10.00 2.09 12.05
N PRO A 4 9.73 2.38 10.75
CA PRO A 4 8.52 3.11 10.37
C PRO A 4 7.31 2.36 10.94
N ARG A 5 6.45 3.08 11.67
CA ARG A 5 5.27 2.49 12.31
C ARG A 5 4.10 2.47 11.34
N LEU A 6 4.16 1.58 10.35
CA LEU A 6 2.92 1.01 9.82
C LEU A 6 2.34 0.13 10.93
N ASN A 7 1.54 0.72 11.82
CA ASN A 7 0.77 -0.05 12.80
C ASN A 7 -0.34 -0.88 12.15
N THR A 8 -0.55 -0.74 10.84
CA THR A 8 -1.49 -1.55 10.07
C THR A 8 -0.85 -2.85 9.66
N SER A 9 -1.44 -3.96 10.11
CA SER A 9 -1.05 -5.29 9.67
C SER A 9 -1.27 -5.42 8.16
N LEU A 10 -0.20 -5.67 7.40
CA LEU A 10 -0.25 -5.93 5.95
C LEU A 10 -0.73 -7.37 5.65
N ILE A 11 -1.48 -7.98 6.56
CA ILE A 11 -2.10 -9.29 6.33
C ILE A 11 -3.12 -9.13 5.18
N GLY A 12 -3.03 -10.00 4.18
CA GLY A 12 -3.83 -9.92 2.95
C GLY A 12 -3.33 -8.87 1.96
N PHE A 13 -2.09 -8.37 2.10
CA PHE A 13 -1.43 -7.57 1.08
C PHE A 13 -0.30 -8.37 0.44
N LYS A 14 -0.19 -8.26 -0.88
CA LYS A 14 0.94 -8.80 -1.63
C LYS A 14 1.88 -7.68 -2.05
N ARG A 15 3.18 -8.00 -2.19
CA ARG A 15 4.14 -7.09 -2.82
C ARG A 15 3.73 -6.85 -4.28
N ALA A 16 3.77 -5.61 -4.72
CA ALA A 16 3.40 -5.20 -6.07
C ALA A 16 4.53 -4.47 -6.77
N THR A 17 4.47 -4.45 -8.09
CA THR A 17 5.26 -3.52 -8.89
C THR A 17 4.68 -2.11 -8.83
N THR A 18 5.50 -1.09 -9.12
CA THR A 18 5.03 0.30 -9.22
C THR A 18 3.86 0.44 -10.20
N ALA A 19 3.94 -0.22 -11.37
CA ALA A 19 2.89 -0.15 -12.38
C ALA A 19 1.54 -0.73 -11.91
N GLU A 20 1.56 -1.87 -11.22
CA GLU A 20 0.33 -2.45 -10.64
C GLU A 20 -0.27 -1.54 -9.57
N ALA A 21 0.58 -0.95 -8.73
CA ALA A 21 0.13 -0.07 -7.67
C ALA A 21 -0.44 1.25 -8.22
N GLU A 22 0.24 1.90 -9.16
CA GLU A 22 -0.22 3.14 -9.79
C GLU A 22 -1.58 2.98 -10.49
N ALA A 23 -1.79 1.84 -11.16
CA ALA A 23 -3.08 1.53 -11.79
C ALA A 23 -4.21 1.45 -10.76
N LEU A 24 -3.93 0.93 -9.56
CA LEU A 24 -4.89 0.76 -8.46
C LEU A 24 -5.12 2.05 -7.67
N THR A 25 -4.08 2.88 -7.49
CA THR A 25 -4.10 4.03 -6.58
C THR A 25 -4.49 5.35 -7.26
N LYS A 26 -4.71 5.37 -8.58
CA LYS A 26 -5.00 6.58 -9.37
C LYS A 26 -6.14 7.46 -8.82
N SER A 27 -7.15 6.86 -8.19
CA SER A 27 -8.30 7.56 -7.61
C SER A 27 -8.38 7.43 -6.08
N ALA A 28 -7.28 7.02 -5.44
CA ALA A 28 -7.24 6.77 -4.02
C ALA A 28 -6.96 8.05 -3.22
N THR A 29 -7.53 8.14 -2.03
CA THR A 29 -7.18 9.16 -1.04
C THR A 29 -5.87 8.76 -0.36
N VAL A 30 -4.90 9.68 -0.36
CA VAL A 30 -3.56 9.46 0.17
C VAL A 30 -3.47 9.93 1.61
N THR A 31 -2.92 9.09 2.49
CA THR A 31 -2.56 9.41 3.88
C THR A 31 -1.06 9.24 4.06
N ILE A 32 -0.40 10.22 4.67
CA ILE A 32 1.03 10.18 4.95
C ILE A 32 1.23 9.69 6.38
N PHE A 33 2.07 8.67 6.56
CA PHE A 33 2.47 8.17 7.87
C PHE A 33 3.89 8.60 8.19
N ASP A 34 4.15 8.81 9.49
CA ASP A 34 5.47 9.15 10.01
C ASP A 34 6.48 8.02 9.74
N ALA A 35 7.61 8.40 9.16
CA ALA A 35 8.68 7.49 8.78
C ALA A 35 10.04 8.06 9.22
N PRO A 36 11.07 7.22 9.36
CA PRO A 36 12.43 7.66 9.66
C PRO A 36 12.94 8.73 8.66
N PRO A 37 13.98 9.49 9.03
CA PRO A 37 14.58 10.47 8.13
C PRO A 37 14.91 9.86 6.76
N CYS A 38 14.62 10.61 5.69
CA CYS A 38 14.82 10.20 4.29
C CYS A 38 13.89 9.08 3.78
N SER A 39 12.84 8.72 4.51
CA SER A 39 11.76 7.89 3.99
C SER A 39 10.38 8.47 4.33
N VAL A 40 9.38 8.04 3.56
CA VAL A 40 7.97 8.38 3.76
C VAL A 40 7.15 7.13 3.48
N THR A 41 6.14 6.89 4.32
CA THR A 41 5.16 5.84 4.07
C THR A 41 3.83 6.48 3.65
N TYR A 42 3.30 6.07 2.52
CA TYR A 42 1.98 6.49 2.04
C TYR A 42 0.98 5.33 2.16
N GLY A 43 -0.21 5.62 2.65
CA GLY A 43 -1.37 4.73 2.54
C GLY A 43 -2.35 5.27 1.53
N TYR A 44 -2.86 4.39 0.69
CA TYR A 44 -3.85 4.69 -0.33
C TYR A 44 -5.16 4.04 0.04
N THR A 45 -6.19 4.86 0.20
CA THR A 45 -7.52 4.41 0.62
C THR A 45 -8.55 4.67 -0.48
N HIS A 46 -9.49 3.75 -0.64
CA HIS A 46 -10.64 3.92 -1.54
C HIS A 46 -11.88 3.43 -0.78
N ASN A 47 -12.97 4.20 -0.78
CA ASN A 47 -14.16 3.91 0.05
C ASN A 47 -13.83 3.63 1.53
N ASN A 48 -12.92 4.42 2.12
CA ASN A 48 -12.40 4.25 3.49
C ASN A 48 -11.65 2.93 3.76
N GLU A 49 -11.36 2.14 2.74
CA GLU A 49 -10.59 0.90 2.84
C GLU A 49 -9.15 1.14 2.37
N LEU A 50 -8.15 0.67 3.13
CA LEU A 50 -6.76 0.70 2.70
C LEU A 50 -6.53 -0.34 1.61
N ILE A 51 -6.17 0.13 0.41
CA ILE A 51 -6.00 -0.70 -0.79
C ILE A 51 -4.54 -0.84 -1.21
N ALA A 52 -3.67 0.11 -0.83
CA ALA A 52 -2.24 0.02 -1.09
C ALA A 52 -1.42 0.78 -0.07
N VAL A 53 -0.15 0.41 0.03
CA VAL A 53 0.87 1.05 0.84
C VAL A 53 2.13 1.22 0.00
N GLU A 54 2.68 2.42 0.01
CA GLU A 54 3.97 2.74 -0.57
C GLU A 54 4.97 3.05 0.54
N TYR A 55 6.16 2.49 0.42
CA TYR A 55 7.33 2.91 1.17
C TYR A 55 8.32 3.57 0.21
N ALA A 56 8.41 4.90 0.30
CA ALA A 56 9.29 5.71 -0.52
C ALA A 56 10.56 6.05 0.28
N GLN A 57 11.73 5.88 -0.33
CA GLN A 57 13.02 6.25 0.26
C GLN A 57 13.80 7.12 -0.71
N LEU A 58 14.45 8.17 -0.20
CA LEU A 58 15.27 9.06 -1.02
C LEU A 58 16.39 8.27 -1.71
N GLY A 59 16.43 8.31 -3.04
CA GLY A 59 17.47 7.64 -3.84
C GLY A 59 17.25 6.14 -4.08
N ALA A 60 16.09 5.60 -3.72
CA ALA A 60 15.71 4.22 -4.03
C ALA A 60 14.34 4.15 -4.73
N VAL A 61 14.10 3.03 -5.42
CA VAL A 61 12.78 2.74 -6.01
C VAL A 61 11.80 2.41 -4.88
N SER A 62 10.61 3.02 -4.91
CA SER A 62 9.57 2.76 -3.92
C SER A 62 9.15 1.30 -3.86
N GLU A 63 8.93 0.80 -2.65
CA GLU A 63 8.36 -0.53 -2.42
C GLU A 63 6.85 -0.44 -2.23
N TRP A 64 6.12 -1.36 -2.86
CA TRP A 64 4.67 -1.33 -2.89
C TRP A 64 4.05 -2.62 -2.35
N TRP A 65 2.95 -2.45 -1.62
CA TRP A 65 2.06 -3.53 -1.21
C TRP A 65 0.63 -3.15 -1.59
N ILE A 66 -0.09 -4.05 -2.27
CA ILE A 66 -1.50 -3.87 -2.60
C ILE A 66 -2.33 -4.94 -1.91
N LYS A 67 -3.54 -4.59 -1.51
CA LYS A 67 -4.47 -5.54 -0.91
C LYS A 67 -4.81 -6.60 -1.94
N GLU A 68 -4.70 -7.86 -1.57
CA GLU A 68 -5.17 -8.96 -2.39
C GLU A 68 -6.69 -8.80 -2.52
N LYS A 69 -7.18 -8.87 -3.77
CA LYS A 69 -8.62 -9.01 -3.97
C LYS A 69 -9.01 -10.30 -3.28
N GLU A 70 -10.00 -10.28 -2.40
CA GLU A 70 -10.62 -11.51 -1.96
C GLU A 70 -10.96 -12.31 -3.23
N PRO A 71 -10.69 -13.63 -3.26
CA PRO A 71 -11.21 -14.42 -4.35
C PRO A 71 -12.70 -14.13 -4.38
N CYS A 72 -13.22 -13.64 -5.51
CA CYS A 72 -14.66 -13.67 -5.73
C CYS A 72 -15.04 -15.13 -5.48
N SER A 73 -15.70 -15.40 -4.35
CA SER A 73 -16.40 -16.65 -4.16
C SER A 73 -17.28 -16.77 -5.40
N ASN A 74 -16.95 -17.72 -6.27
CA ASN A 74 -17.83 -18.11 -7.36
C ASN A 74 -19.07 -18.73 -6.71
N GLU A 75 -19.96 -17.89 -6.18
CA GLU A 75 -21.35 -18.26 -6.07
C GLU A 75 -21.87 -18.28 -7.50
N HIS A 76 -22.13 -19.51 -7.96
CA HIS A 76 -22.79 -19.92 -9.22
C HIS A 76 -21.85 -20.52 -10.28
N ALA A 77 -21.70 -21.84 -10.22
CA ALA A 77 -21.83 -22.72 -11.38
C ALA A 77 -22.51 -24.02 -10.95
#